data_AF-A0A1W9W5A8-F1
#
_entry.id   AF-A0A1W9W5A8-F1
#
_cell.length_a   1.000
_cell.length_b   1.000
_cell.length_c   1.000
_cell.angle_alpha   90.00
_cell.angle_beta   90.00
_cell.angle_gamma   90.00
#
_symmetry.space_group_name_H-M   'P 1'
#
loop_
_entity.id
_entity.type
_entity.pdbx_description
1 polymer ?
#
loop_
_entity_poly.entity_id
_entity_poly.type
_entity_poly.pdbx_seq_one_letter_code
_entity_poly.pdbx_strand_id
1 'polypeptide(L)'
;MLAFADIVEISEATLALRDAYLAAEIVSQKYSNDALHVALATMSNCTLLVSWNFKHIVHYQKIPLYNAVNILHGYAQINIFSPLEVISYED
;
A
#
# COMPACT_ATOMS: atom_id res chain seq x y z
N MET A 1 17.22 -9.92 -13.30
CA MET A 1 16.96 -8.51 -12.98
C MET A 1 16.21 -7.93 -14.16
N LEU A 2 14.93 -7.56 -13.98
CA LEU A 2 14.22 -6.79 -15.00
C LEU A 2 14.88 -5.40 -14.99
N ALA A 3 15.31 -4.89 -16.14
CA ALA A 3 16.19 -3.70 -16.21
C ALA A 3 15.61 -2.41 -15.60
N PHE A 4 14.37 -2.44 -15.10
CA PHE A 4 13.60 -1.29 -14.63
C PHE A 4 12.81 -1.56 -13.33
N ALA A 5 13.02 -2.69 -12.63
CA ALA A 5 12.27 -2.98 -11.41
C ALA A 5 13.06 -3.85 -10.42
N ASP A 6 12.95 -3.50 -9.13
CA ASP A 6 13.39 -4.34 -8.02
C ASP A 6 12.28 -5.29 -7.60
N ILE A 7 12.66 -6.54 -7.30
CA ILE A 7 11.74 -7.53 -6.75
C ILE A 7 11.90 -7.51 -5.24
N VAL A 8 10.78 -7.31 -4.55
CA VAL A 8 10.73 -7.28 -3.08
C VAL A 8 10.22 -8.62 -2.57
N GLU A 9 10.96 -9.20 -1.64
CA GLU A 9 10.57 -10.42 -0.95
C GLU A 9 9.53 -10.15 0.15
N ILE A 10 8.64 -11.12 0.38
CA ILE A 10 7.65 -11.05 1.45
C ILE A 10 8.32 -11.47 2.76
N SER A 11 8.53 -10.53 3.66
CA SER A 11 9.08 -10.78 5.00
C SER A 11 7.99 -11.07 6.03
N GLU A 12 8.36 -11.66 7.17
CA GLU A 12 7.45 -11.83 8.32
C GLU A 12 6.92 -10.49 8.83
N ALA A 13 7.75 -9.45 8.87
CA ALA A 13 7.33 -8.11 9.27
C ALA A 13 6.28 -7.53 8.31
N THR A 14 6.43 -7.77 7.01
CA THR A 14 5.44 -7.39 6.00
C THR A 14 4.11 -8.13 6.20
N LEU A 15 4.17 -9.43 6.49
CA LEU A 15 2.97 -10.23 6.77
C LEU A 15 2.27 -9.75 8.04
N ALA A 16 3.03 -9.40 9.08
CA ALA A 16 2.47 -8.85 10.32
C ALA A 16 1.77 -7.51 10.08
N LEU A 17 2.34 -6.63 9.25
CA LEU A 17 1.70 -5.36 8.89
C LEU A 17 0.43 -5.57 8.05
N ARG A 18 0.45 -6.52 7.10
CA ARG A 18 -0.77 -6.93 6.39
C ARG A 18 -1.85 -7.38 7.37
N ASP A 19 -1.50 -8.23 8.34
CA ASP A 19 -2.45 -8.77 9.31
C ASP A 19 -3.01 -7.68 10.22
N ALA A 20 -2.22 -6.67 10.56
CA ALA A 20 -2.70 -5.48 11.25
C ALA A 20 -3.77 -4.72 10.43
N TYR A 21 -3.59 -4.58 9.11
CA TYR A 21 -4.62 -3.97 8.25
C TYR A 21 -5.92 -4.78 8.20
N LEU A 22 -5.82 -6.11 8.20
CA LEU A 22 -6.97 -7.01 8.21
C LEU A 22 -7.70 -6.97 9.56
N ALA A 23 -6.94 -6.94 10.66
CA ALA A 23 -7.49 -6.81 12.00
C ALA A 23 -8.19 -5.47 12.23
N ALA A 24 -7.72 -4.39 11.57
CA ALA A 24 -8.37 -3.09 11.55
C ALA A 24 -9.54 -3.01 10.55
N GLU A 25 -9.93 -4.12 9.93
CA GLU A 25 -11.05 -4.24 8.99
C GLU A 25 -10.99 -3.29 7.79
N ILE A 26 -9.78 -2.82 7.43
CA ILE A 26 -9.60 -1.91 6.27
C ILE A 26 -10.07 -2.62 5.01
N VAL A 27 -9.75 -3.89 4.87
CA VAL A 27 -10.29 -4.82 3.86
C VAL A 27 -10.54 -6.19 4.52
N SER A 28 -11.44 -6.99 3.95
CA SER A 28 -11.67 -8.34 4.44
C SER A 28 -10.55 -9.30 4.02
N GLN A 29 -10.48 -10.47 4.66
CA GLN A 29 -9.52 -11.53 4.36
C GLN A 29 -9.45 -11.90 2.86
N LYS A 30 -10.58 -11.80 2.15
CA LYS A 30 -10.68 -12.03 0.70
C LYS A 30 -9.72 -11.15 -0.11
N TYR A 31 -9.43 -9.96 0.40
CA TYR A 31 -8.59 -8.94 -0.25
C TYR A 31 -7.25 -8.77 0.49
N SER A 32 -6.79 -9.82 1.18
CA SER A 32 -5.51 -9.83 1.90
C SER A 32 -4.30 -9.54 1.01
N ASN A 33 -4.34 -9.91 -0.27
CA ASN A 33 -3.29 -9.55 -1.22
C ASN A 33 -3.25 -8.04 -1.51
N ASP A 34 -4.41 -7.35 -1.57
CA ASP A 34 -4.45 -5.90 -1.72
C ASP A 34 -3.84 -5.20 -0.51
N ALA A 35 -4.16 -5.68 0.71
CA ALA A 35 -3.52 -5.22 1.94
C ALA A 35 -2.01 -5.51 1.96
N LEU A 36 -1.59 -6.68 1.46
CA LEU A 36 -0.19 -7.05 1.37
C LEU A 36 0.60 -6.14 0.42
N HIS A 37 -0.01 -5.70 -0.70
CA HIS A 37 0.61 -4.73 -1.59
C HIS A 37 0.90 -3.40 -0.90
N VAL A 38 -0.04 -2.89 -0.09
CA VAL A 38 0.18 -1.67 0.70
C VAL A 38 1.27 -1.88 1.76
N ALA A 39 1.29 -3.05 2.40
CA ALA A 39 2.31 -3.40 3.39
C ALA A 39 3.71 -3.48 2.76
N LEU A 40 3.84 -4.15 1.62
CA LEU A 40 5.10 -4.24 0.87
C LEU A 40 5.64 -2.86 0.50
N ALA A 41 4.77 -1.99 -0.04
CA ALA A 41 5.17 -0.64 -0.42
C ALA A 41 5.61 0.20 0.81
N THR A 42 4.90 0.05 1.93
CA THR A 42 5.26 0.67 3.22
C THR A 42 6.62 0.17 3.72
N MET A 43 6.80 -1.15 3.80
CA MET A 43 8.04 -1.78 4.31
C MET A 43 9.25 -1.52 3.43
N SER A 44 9.03 -1.30 2.12
CA SER A 44 10.07 -0.92 1.17
C SER A 44 10.41 0.57 1.20
N ASN A 45 9.77 1.34 2.09
CA ASN A 45 9.89 2.80 2.17
C ASN A 45 9.61 3.51 0.83
N CYS A 46 8.66 2.98 0.05
CA CYS A 46 8.23 3.64 -1.18
C CYS A 46 7.63 5.01 -0.84
N THR A 47 8.03 6.04 -1.57
CA THR A 47 7.44 7.39 -1.43
C THR A 47 5.97 7.40 -1.86
N LEU A 48 5.60 6.52 -2.78
CA LEU A 48 4.32 6.52 -3.48
C LEU A 48 3.94 5.09 -3.90
N LEU A 49 2.66 4.74 -3.70
CA LEU A 49 2.00 3.58 -4.29
C LEU A 49 1.01 4.05 -5.36
N VAL A 50 1.25 3.64 -6.60
CA VAL A 50 0.36 3.94 -7.73
C VAL A 50 -0.45 2.69 -8.06
N SER A 51 -1.78 2.80 -8.14
CA SER A 51 -2.64 1.63 -8.40
C SER A 51 -3.92 1.96 -9.17
N TRP A 52 -4.42 1.00 -9.95
CA TRP A 52 -5.76 1.05 -10.54
C TRP A 52 -6.84 0.39 -9.65
N ASN A 53 -6.48 -0.13 -8.47
CA ASN A 53 -7.45 -0.70 -7.54
C ASN A 53 -8.15 0.38 -6.71
N PHE A 54 -9.17 1.00 -7.32
CA PHE A 54 -9.98 2.05 -6.69
C PHE A 54 -10.84 1.55 -5.52
N LYS A 55 -11.10 0.24 -5.45
CA LYS A 55 -12.00 -0.33 -4.44
C LYS A 55 -11.30 -0.56 -3.11
N HIS A 56 -10.05 -1.02 -3.14
CA HIS A 56 -9.35 -1.48 -1.95
C HIS A 56 -8.09 -0.68 -1.63
N ILE A 57 -7.42 -0.09 -2.61
CA ILE A 57 -6.15 0.62 -2.41
C ILE A 57 -6.36 2.13 -2.51
N VAL A 58 -6.78 2.64 -3.67
CA VAL A 58 -6.93 4.09 -3.93
C VAL A 58 -8.25 4.66 -3.37
N HIS A 59 -8.90 3.93 -2.48
CA HIS A 59 -10.18 4.36 -1.92
C HIS A 59 -9.96 5.43 -0.84
N TYR A 60 -10.53 6.62 -1.01
CA TYR A 60 -10.28 7.78 -0.13
C TYR A 60 -10.47 7.51 1.37
N GLN A 61 -11.42 6.64 1.75
CA GLN A 61 -11.64 6.26 3.15
C GLN A 61 -10.61 5.26 3.70
N LYS A 62 -9.99 4.44 2.84
CA LYS A 62 -9.07 3.38 3.26
C LYS A 62 -7.64 3.88 3.39
N ILE A 63 -7.21 4.78 2.51
CA ILE A 63 -5.88 5.42 2.55
C ILE A 63 -5.53 5.95 3.95
N PRO A 64 -6.35 6.78 4.62
CA PRO A 64 -6.04 7.26 5.96
C PRO A 64 -6.01 6.13 7.00
N LEU A 65 -6.81 5.07 6.83
CA LEU A 65 -6.78 3.92 7.74
C LEU A 65 -5.48 3.11 7.61
N TYR A 66 -5.01 2.87 6.39
CA TYR A 66 -3.71 2.23 6.16
C TYR A 66 -2.60 3.04 6.82
N ASN A 67 -2.58 4.35 6.59
CA ASN A 67 -1.58 5.23 7.17
C ASN A 67 -1.70 5.33 8.70
N ALA A 68 -2.90 5.26 9.28
CA ALA A 68 -3.07 5.22 10.73
C ALA A 68 -2.45 3.95 11.32
N VAL A 69 -2.70 2.78 10.71
CA VAL A 69 -2.06 1.52 11.14
C VAL A 69 -0.54 1.59 10.97
N ASN A 70 -0.03 2.15 9.87
CA ASN A 70 1.41 2.35 9.70
C ASN A 70 2.03 3.12 10.86
N ILE A 71 1.45 4.28 11.19
CA ILE A 71 1.94 5.15 12.27
C ILE A 71 1.90 4.42 13.61
N LEU A 72 0.80 3.72 13.91
CA LEU A 72 0.63 2.98 15.17
C LEU A 72 1.69 1.88 15.35
N HIS A 73 2.19 1.33 14.24
CA HIS A 73 3.25 0.32 14.23
C HIS A 73 4.66 0.91 14.02
N GLY A 74 4.81 2.24 14.03
CA GLY A 74 6.09 2.93 13.89
C GLY A 74 6.63 3.00 12.46
N TYR A 75 5.79 2.73 11.46
CA TYR A 75 6.15 2.81 10.05
C TYR A 75 5.78 4.16 9.42
N ALA A 76 6.47 4.48 8.33
CA ALA A 76 6.18 5.68 7.55
C ALA A 76 4.78 5.61 6.91
N GLN A 77 4.17 6.78 6.74
CA GLN A 77 3.00 6.90 5.88
C GLN A 77 3.41 6.70 4.41
N ILE A 78 2.46 6.24 3.61
CA ILE A 78 2.62 6.10 2.17
C ILE A 78 1.58 6.94 1.44
N ASN A 79 2.03 7.63 0.40
CA ASN A 79 1.15 8.30 -0.54
C ASN A 79 0.51 7.27 -1.47
N ILE A 80 -0.80 7.34 -1.69
CA ILE A 80 -1.51 6.39 -2.55
C ILE A 80 -2.33 7.18 -3.57
N PHE A 81 -2.06 6.96 -4.86
CA PHE A 81 -2.69 7.70 -5.95
C PHE A 81 -3.03 6.77 -7.11
N SER A 82 -4.00 7.17 -7.94
CA SER A 82 -4.24 6.54 -9.23
C SER A 82 -3.22 7.02 -10.26
N PRO A 83 -2.97 6.26 -11.35
CA PRO A 83 -2.07 6.70 -12.42
C PRO A 83 -2.42 8.05 -13.01
N LEU A 84 -3.71 8.39 -13.10
CA LEU A 84 -4.16 9.68 -13.65
C LEU A 84 -3.73 10.87 -12.80
N GLU A 85 -3.44 10.67 -11.51
CA GLU A 85 -3.03 11.73 -10.58
C GLU A 85 -1.51 11.97 -10.59
N VAL A 86 -0.74 11.13 -11.28
CA VAL A 86 0.74 11.14 -11.22
C VAL A 86 1.40 11.25 -12.59
N ILE A 87 0.60 11.46 -13.65
CA ILE A 87 1.09 11.79 -14.99
C ILE A 87 1.15 13.30 -15.18
N SER A 88 2.09 13.75 -16.01
CA SER A 88 2.12 15.12 -16.48
C SER A 88 1.09 15.31 -17.60
N TYR A 89 0.39 16.44 -17.58
CA TYR A 89 -0.36 16.89 -18.75
C TYR A 89 0.59 17.72 -19.61
N GLU A 90 0.72 17.37 -20.90
CA GLU A 90 1.29 18.28 -21.90
C GLU A 90 0.27 19.42 -22.12
N ASP A 91 0.76 20.65 -22.35
CA ASP A 91 -0.07 21.75 -22.86
C ASP A 91 -0.54 21.46 -24.30
#